data_AF-A0A941GSL9-F1
#
_entry.id   AF-A0A941GSL9-F1
#
_cell.length_a   1.000
_cell.length_b   1.000
_cell.length_c   1.000
_cell.angle_alpha   90.00
_cell.angle_beta   90.00
_cell.angle_gamma   90.00
#
_symmetry.space_group_name_H-M   'P 1'
#
loop_
_entity.id
_entity.type
_entity.pdbx_description
1 polymer ?
#
loop_
_entity_poly.entity_id
_entity_poly.type
_entity_poly.pdbx_seq_one_letter_code
_entity_poly.pdbx_strand_id
1 'polypeptide(L)'
;MTATILSAAALFAAVPLKKATAFSVCGLQGEEAYFKTDSYLITICLGEASYQMIITYHDGTGYQRIPAQREGALFRGSDSQHNYIIDSNTFVIGTDGEPPIRERVIKSQN
;
A
#
# COMPACT_ATOMS: atom_id res chain seq x y z
N MET A 1 -38.55 -2.73 52.62
CA MET A 1 -37.91 -1.89 51.58
C MET A 1 -37.25 -2.83 50.58
N THR A 2 -37.94 -3.13 49.48
CA THR A 2 -37.51 -4.10 48.46
C THR A 2 -37.10 -3.32 47.21
N ALA A 3 -35.81 -3.36 46.85
CA ALA A 3 -35.25 -2.68 45.70
C ALA A 3 -35.28 -3.61 44.48
N THR A 4 -36.04 -3.23 43.44
CA THR A 4 -36.08 -3.88 42.14
C THR A 4 -34.92 -3.36 41.28
N ILE A 5 -33.98 -4.21 40.93
CA ILE A 5 -32.86 -3.90 40.03
C ILE A 5 -33.35 -4.06 38.59
N LEU A 6 -33.43 -2.96 37.83
CA LEU A 6 -33.64 -2.99 36.39
C LEU A 6 -32.35 -3.40 35.68
N SER A 7 -32.36 -4.55 35.00
CA SER A 7 -31.29 -4.94 34.08
C SER A 7 -31.52 -4.31 32.71
N ALA A 8 -30.69 -3.34 32.33
CA ALA A 8 -30.66 -2.79 30.98
C ALA A 8 -29.87 -3.72 30.04
N ALA A 9 -30.57 -4.38 29.12
CA ALA A 9 -29.95 -5.13 28.03
C ALA A 9 -29.44 -4.16 26.96
N ALA A 10 -28.11 -3.96 26.89
CA ALA A 10 -27.48 -3.20 25.83
C ALA A 10 -27.44 -4.03 24.54
N LEU A 11 -28.34 -3.71 23.61
CA LEU A 11 -28.31 -4.16 22.22
C LEU A 11 -27.13 -3.49 21.50
N PHE A 12 -26.01 -4.20 21.40
CA PHE A 12 -24.94 -3.81 20.48
C PHE A 12 -25.38 -4.13 19.05
N ALA A 13 -25.92 -3.13 18.35
CA ALA A 13 -26.16 -3.21 16.92
C ALA A 13 -24.80 -3.37 16.20
N ALA A 14 -24.61 -4.52 15.54
CA ALA A 14 -23.45 -4.76 14.70
C ALA A 14 -23.47 -3.77 13.53
N VAL A 15 -22.59 -2.76 13.57
CA VAL A 15 -22.41 -1.83 12.46
C VAL A 15 -21.73 -2.61 11.32
N PRO A 16 -22.35 -2.70 10.13
CA PRO A 16 -21.72 -3.36 8.99
C PRO A 16 -20.45 -2.58 8.60
N LEU A 17 -19.31 -3.25 8.71
CA LEU A 17 -18.01 -2.73 8.30
C LEU A 17 -18.06 -2.52 6.77
N LYS A 18 -18.23 -1.27 6.33
CA LYS A 18 -18.17 -0.93 4.90
C LYS A 18 -16.78 -1.31 4.39
N LYS A 19 -16.72 -2.28 3.47
CA LYS A 19 -15.50 -2.61 2.72
C LYS A 19 -15.05 -1.33 2.01
N ALA A 20 -13.95 -0.75 2.48
CA ALA A 20 -13.28 0.34 1.80
C ALA A 20 -12.74 -0.20 0.47
N THR A 21 -13.34 0.19 -0.63
CA THR A 21 -12.73 0.05 -1.96
C THR A 21 -11.72 1.17 -2.09
N ALA A 22 -10.43 0.82 -2.08
CA ALA A 22 -9.35 1.79 -2.23
C ALA A 22 -9.55 2.59 -3.54
N PHE A 23 -9.72 3.90 -3.40
CA PHE A 23 -9.75 4.84 -4.50
C PHE A 23 -8.34 4.98 -5.09
N SER A 24 -8.26 5.30 -6.38
CA SER A 24 -7.01 5.58 -7.11
C SER A 24 -6.00 6.31 -6.23
N VAL A 25 -4.89 5.64 -5.93
CA VAL A 25 -3.85 6.15 -5.02
C VAL A 25 -3.10 7.35 -5.65
N CYS A 26 -3.27 7.54 -6.96
CA CYS A 26 -2.68 8.60 -7.77
C CYS A 26 -3.46 9.92 -7.77
N GLY A 27 -4.65 9.97 -7.16
CA GLY A 27 -5.47 11.19 -7.15
C GLY A 27 -5.94 11.57 -8.56
N LEU A 28 -5.71 12.84 -8.95
CA LEU A 28 -6.04 13.35 -10.29
C LEU A 28 -5.02 12.90 -11.37
N GLN A 29 -3.88 12.36 -10.96
CA GLN A 29 -2.86 11.90 -11.88
C GLN A 29 -3.14 10.47 -12.33
N GLY A 30 -2.64 10.11 -13.52
CA GLY A 30 -2.80 8.77 -14.06
C GLY A 30 -1.97 7.74 -13.31
N GLU A 31 -2.48 6.50 -13.29
CA GLU A 31 -1.71 5.32 -12.91
C GLU A 31 -0.90 4.86 -14.13
N GLU A 32 0.41 4.68 -13.94
CA GLU A 32 1.33 4.16 -14.94
C GLU A 32 1.50 2.64 -14.81
N ALA A 33 1.51 2.13 -13.57
CA ALA A 33 1.63 0.71 -13.32
C ALA A 33 1.11 0.36 -11.92
N TYR A 34 0.68 -0.88 -11.77
CA TYR A 34 0.26 -1.46 -10.50
C TYR A 34 0.91 -2.83 -10.32
N PHE A 35 1.40 -3.09 -9.11
CA PHE A 35 2.01 -4.34 -8.71
C PHE A 35 1.44 -4.80 -7.37
N LYS A 36 1.28 -6.11 -7.24
CA LYS A 36 0.84 -6.77 -6.01
C LYS A 36 1.85 -7.83 -5.62
N THR A 37 2.24 -7.86 -4.35
CA THR A 37 3.00 -8.95 -3.74
C THR A 37 2.18 -9.60 -2.62
N ASP A 38 2.77 -10.52 -1.87
CA ASP A 38 2.11 -11.14 -0.71
C ASP A 38 1.88 -10.14 0.42
N SER A 39 2.77 -9.15 0.60
CA SER A 39 2.64 -8.15 1.67
C SER A 39 2.19 -6.77 1.18
N TYR A 40 2.56 -6.39 -0.05
CA TYR A 40 2.47 -5.01 -0.53
C TYR A 40 1.55 -4.82 -1.74
N LEU A 41 0.98 -3.62 -1.80
CA LEU A 41 0.41 -3.01 -3.00
C LEU A 41 1.32 -1.86 -3.40
N ILE A 42 1.76 -1.87 -4.66
CA ILE A 42 2.62 -0.84 -5.20
C ILE A 42 1.93 -0.23 -6.41
N THR A 43 1.75 1.09 -6.41
CA THR A 43 1.18 1.84 -7.52
C THR A 43 2.20 2.87 -7.99
N ILE A 44 2.48 2.89 -9.28
CA ILE A 44 3.29 3.92 -9.93
C ILE A 44 2.34 4.94 -10.51
N CYS A 45 2.43 6.17 -10.03
CA CYS A 45 1.64 7.29 -10.51
C CYS A 45 2.50 8.19 -11.39
N LEU A 46 1.89 8.76 -12.42
CA LEU A 46 2.46 9.89 -13.14
C LEU A 46 2.56 11.07 -12.17
N GLY A 47 3.71 11.72 -12.06
CA GLY A 47 3.87 13.00 -11.35
C GLY A 47 4.21 14.13 -12.31
N GLU A 48 4.26 15.36 -11.81
CA GLU A 48 4.49 16.55 -12.67
C GLU A 48 5.87 16.56 -13.33
N ALA A 49 6.89 16.04 -12.64
CA ALA A 49 8.28 16.00 -13.11
C ALA A 49 8.91 14.60 -13.09
N SER A 50 8.32 13.66 -12.36
CA SER A 50 8.82 12.28 -12.20
C SER A 50 7.69 11.35 -11.79
N TYR A 51 7.91 10.04 -11.83
CA TYR A 51 6.95 9.08 -11.30
C TYR A 51 6.92 9.14 -9.76
N GLN A 52 5.80 8.71 -9.20
CA GLN A 52 5.63 8.54 -7.76
C GLN A 52 5.30 7.08 -7.47
N MET A 53 6.16 6.39 -6.73
CA MET A 53 5.90 5.05 -6.23
C MET A 53 5.15 5.16 -4.91
N ILE A 54 3.95 4.58 -4.88
CA ILE A 54 3.13 4.50 -3.67
C ILE A 54 3.12 3.07 -3.20
N ILE A 55 3.52 2.85 -1.95
CA ILE A 55 3.61 1.54 -1.31
C ILE A 55 2.64 1.52 -0.14
N THR A 56 1.81 0.49 -0.05
CA THR A 56 0.92 0.23 1.09
C THR A 56 0.88 -1.26 1.41
N TYR A 57 0.50 -1.63 2.63
CA TYR A 57 0.09 -2.99 2.93
C TYR A 57 -1.31 -3.29 2.38
N HIS A 58 -1.69 -4.58 2.30
CA HIS A 58 -3.03 -4.99 1.82
C HIS A 58 -4.17 -4.50 2.71
N ASP A 59 -3.91 -4.23 3.98
CA ASP A 59 -4.88 -3.67 4.92
C ASP A 59 -5.05 -2.15 4.80
N GLY A 60 -4.30 -1.52 3.87
CA GLY A 60 -4.32 -0.08 3.65
C GLY A 60 -3.43 0.73 4.60
N THR A 61 -2.71 0.08 5.52
CA THR A 61 -1.72 0.74 6.38
C THR A 61 -0.37 0.87 5.68
N GLY A 62 0.62 1.49 6.35
CA GLY A 62 1.98 1.56 5.83
C GLY A 62 2.14 2.42 4.57
N TYR A 63 1.30 3.44 4.42
CA TYR A 63 1.34 4.34 3.26
C TYR A 63 2.68 5.08 3.16
N GLN A 64 3.37 4.89 2.04
CA GLN A 64 4.58 5.61 1.67
C GLN A 64 4.46 6.11 0.23
N ARG A 65 4.89 7.35 -0.01
CA ARG A 65 4.97 7.96 -1.35
C ARG A 65 6.40 8.38 -1.60
N ILE A 66 7.00 7.85 -2.66
CA ILE A 66 8.43 7.94 -2.92
C ILE A 66 8.63 8.40 -4.36
N PRO A 67 9.49 9.41 -4.61
CA PRO A 67 9.90 9.75 -5.97
C PRO A 67 10.51 8.53 -6.67
N ALA A 68 10.10 8.28 -7.91
CA ALA A 68 10.56 7.13 -8.66
C ALA A 68 10.99 7.48 -10.10
N GLN A 69 11.87 6.65 -10.64
CA GLN A 69 12.36 6.71 -12.00
C GLN A 69 12.12 5.38 -12.70
N ARG A 70 11.82 5.43 -14.00
CA ARG A 70 11.70 4.25 -14.85
C ARG A 70 13.05 3.98 -15.52
N GLU A 71 13.54 2.76 -15.41
CA GLU A 71 14.77 2.29 -16.05
C GLU A 71 14.43 1.06 -16.90
N GLY A 72 14.08 1.27 -18.17
CA GLY A 72 13.53 0.20 -19.00
C GLY A 72 12.17 -0.31 -18.48
N ALA A 73 12.12 -1.59 -18.08
CA ALA A 73 10.91 -2.25 -17.60
C ALA A 73 10.75 -2.23 -16.07
N LEU A 74 11.70 -1.63 -15.33
CA LEU A 74 11.66 -1.54 -13.88
C LEU A 74 11.50 -0.09 -13.40
N PHE A 75 11.03 0.06 -12.18
CA PHE A 75 10.95 1.33 -11.46
C PHE A 75 11.86 1.30 -10.24
N ARG A 76 12.51 2.44 -9.95
CA ARG A 76 13.39 2.62 -8.81
C ARG A 76 12.99 3.85 -8.04
N GLY A 77 12.96 3.74 -6.71
CA GLY A 77 12.74 4.86 -5.80
C GLY A 77 13.63 4.72 -4.59
N SER A 78 13.77 5.79 -3.82
CA SER A 78 14.52 5.78 -2.57
C SER A 78 13.96 6.80 -1.60
N ASP A 79 13.92 6.46 -0.32
CA ASP A 79 13.71 7.40 0.78
C ASP A 79 14.99 7.54 1.61
N SER A 80 14.91 8.13 2.81
CA SER A 80 16.07 8.33 3.68
C SER A 80 16.61 7.04 4.33
N GLN A 81 15.87 5.95 4.27
CA GLN A 81 16.17 4.69 4.96
C GLN A 81 16.25 3.49 4.01
N HIS A 82 15.58 3.56 2.86
CA HIS A 82 15.36 2.43 1.98
C HIS A 82 15.54 2.78 0.50
N ASN A 83 15.97 1.78 -0.25
CA ASN A 83 15.97 1.78 -1.70
C ASN A 83 14.97 0.75 -2.22
N TYR A 84 14.19 1.12 -3.22
CA TYR A 84 13.10 0.31 -3.76
C TYR A 84 13.35 0.03 -5.24
N ILE A 85 13.19 -1.23 -5.63
CA ILE A 85 13.24 -1.65 -7.04
C ILE A 85 12.04 -2.55 -7.29
N ILE A 86 11.28 -2.28 -8.34
CA ILE A 86 10.15 -3.11 -8.72
C ILE A 86 10.07 -3.34 -10.23
N ASP A 87 9.81 -4.58 -10.61
CA ASP A 87 9.44 -4.98 -11.97
C ASP A 87 8.23 -5.94 -11.93
N SER A 88 7.89 -6.54 -13.06
CA SER A 88 6.74 -7.47 -13.15
C SER A 88 6.92 -8.79 -12.40
N ASN A 89 8.11 -9.10 -11.90
CA ASN A 89 8.46 -10.36 -11.25
C ASN A 89 8.81 -10.20 -9.77
N THR A 90 9.49 -9.12 -9.41
CA THR A 90 10.07 -8.94 -8.07
C THR A 90 9.92 -7.51 -7.57
N PHE A 91 9.62 -7.39 -6.28
CA PHE A 91 9.78 -6.17 -5.49
C PHE A 91 10.92 -6.34 -4.50
N VAL A 92 11.85 -5.41 -4.49
CA VAL A 92 13.04 -5.43 -3.63
C VAL A 92 13.08 -4.16 -2.78
N ILE A 93 13.24 -4.34 -1.47
CA ILE A 93 13.47 -3.27 -0.50
C ILE A 93 14.86 -3.48 0.10
N GLY A 94 15.78 -2.57 -0.20
CA GLY A 94 17.12 -2.55 0.36
C GLY A 94 17.19 -1.58 1.55
N THR A 95 17.86 -2.01 2.62
CA THR A 95 18.20 -1.20 3.79
C THR A 95 19.70 -1.24 3.99
N ASP A 96 20.32 -0.13 4.35
CA ASP A 96 21.78 -0.06 4.54
C ASP A 96 22.22 -0.99 5.69
N GLY A 97 23.19 -1.85 5.39
CA GLY A 97 23.77 -2.78 6.37
C GLY A 97 22.98 -4.08 6.59
N GLU A 98 21.80 -4.22 5.99
CA GLU A 98 20.93 -5.40 6.14
C GLU A 98 20.69 -6.11 4.80
N PRO A 99 20.44 -7.44 4.81
CA PRO A 99 20.02 -8.14 3.60
C PRO A 99 18.71 -7.55 3.03
N PRO A 100 18.58 -7.37 1.70
CA PRO A 100 17.37 -6.81 1.13
C PRO A 100 16.20 -7.77 1.24
N ILE A 101 15.02 -7.21 1.52
CA ILE A 101 13.75 -7.93 1.44
C ILE A 101 13.40 -8.09 -0.04
N ARG A 102 12.99 -9.31 -0.43
CA ARG A 102 12.59 -9.63 -1.80
C ARG A 102 11.26 -10.33 -1.77
N GLU A 103 10.28 -9.77 -2.47
CA GLU A 103 8.97 -10.38 -2.64
C GLU A 103 8.67 -10.61 -4.12
N ARG A 104 8.00 -11.73 -4.39
CA ARG A 104 7.51 -12.02 -5.74
C ARG A 104 6.29 -11.16 -6.03
N VAL A 105 6.25 -10.60 -7.23
CA VAL A 105 5.04 -9.98 -7.77
C VAL A 105 4.09 -11.07 -8.24
N ILE A 106 2.89 -11.08 -7.65
CA ILE A 106 1.83 -12.06 -7.93
C ILE A 106 0.79 -11.51 -8.91
N LYS A 107 0.75 -10.19 -9.12
CA LYS A 107 -0.07 -9.53 -10.14
C LYS A 107 0.58 -8.21 -10.55
N SER A 108 0.60 -7.94 -11.86
CA SER A 108 1.04 -6.66 -12.41
C SER A 108 0.09 -6.18 -13.51
N GLN A 109 -0.06 -4.86 -13.64
CA GLN A 109 -0.76 -4.19 -14.75
C GLN A 109 0.05 -2.96 -15.14
N ASN A 110 0.33 -2.81 -16.43
CA ASN A 110 1.05 -1.69 -17.05
C ASN A 110 0.23 -1.17 -18.22
#